data_AF-A0A0W0FE28-F1
#
_entry.id   AF-A0A0W0FE28-F1
#
_cell.length_a   1.000
_cell.length_b   1.000
_cell.length_c   1.000
_cell.angle_alpha   90.00
_cell.angle_beta   90.00
_cell.angle_gamma   90.00
#
_symmetry.space_group_name_H-M   'P 1'
#
loop_
_entity.id
_entity.type
_entity.pdbx_description
1 polymer ?
#
loop_
_entity_poly.entity_id
_entity_poly.type
_entity_poly.pdbx_seq_one_letter_code
_entity_poly.pdbx_strand_id
1 'polypeptide(L)' 'MLAKFFALFALVAVAANAQSACVLQCAEESLPAGGCSSVTDFGCMCNSDAFQQAAKQCLEQKTVPTKYYYSPAF' A
#
# COMPACT_ATOMS: atom_id res chain seq x y z
N MET A 1 -20.78 33.51 -10.71
CA MET A 1 -21.41 32.56 -9.76
C MET A 1 -20.83 31.16 -9.97
N LEU A 2 -19.58 30.89 -9.56
CA LEU A 2 -18.86 29.64 -9.90
C LEU A 2 -18.10 29.02 -8.69
N ALA A 3 -18.44 29.40 -7.46
CA ALA A 3 -17.64 29.09 -6.27
C ALA A 3 -18.22 27.98 -5.37
N LYS A 4 -19.21 27.20 -5.82
CA LYS A 4 -20.00 26.32 -4.94
C LYS A 4 -19.84 24.81 -5.16
N PHE A 5 -19.01 24.36 -6.10
CA PHE A 5 -18.88 22.92 -6.41
C PHE A 5 -17.54 22.27 -6.04
N PHE A 6 -16.55 23.02 -5.55
CA PHE A 6 -15.21 22.46 -5.28
C PHE A 6 -15.01 21.89 -3.86
N ALA A 7 -16.03 21.88 -3.00
CA ALA A 7 -15.89 21.42 -1.62
C ALA A 7 -15.88 19.89 -1.45
N LEU A 8 -16.17 19.11 -2.51
CA LEU A 8 -16.30 17.64 -2.43
C LEU A 8 -14.99 16.86 -2.69
N PHE A 9 -13.92 17.50 -3.14
CA PHE A 9 -12.68 16.81 -3.53
C PHE A 9 -11.57 16.81 -2.47
N ALA A 10 -11.72 17.54 -1.36
CA ALA A 10 -10.65 17.69 -0.36
C ALA A 10 -10.45 16.46 0.55
N LEU A 11 -11.42 15.54 0.63
CA LEU A 11 -11.35 14.37 1.52
C LEU A 11 -10.56 13.17 0.94
N VAL A 12 -10.34 13.12 -0.38
CA VAL A 12 -9.63 11.99 -1.03
C VAL A 12 -8.10 12.15 -0.95
N ALA A 13 -7.60 13.39 -0.85
CA ALA A 13 -6.17 13.67 -0.88
C ALA A 13 -5.44 13.31 0.43
N VAL A 14 -6.12 13.33 1.58
CA VAL A 14 -5.50 12.95 2.87
C VAL A 14 -5.29 11.45 3.01
N ALA A 15 -6.11 10.62 2.38
CA ALA A 15 -5.98 9.15 2.43
C ALA A 15 -4.81 8.63 1.58
N ALA A 16 -4.56 9.23 0.41
CA ALA A 16 -3.49 8.80 -0.50
C ALA A 16 -2.08 8.99 0.09
N ASN A 17 -1.88 10.05 0.87
CA ASN A 17 -0.58 10.35 1.50
C ASN A 17 -0.28 9.47 2.73
N ALA A 18 -1.32 9.00 3.43
CA ALA A 18 -1.15 8.05 4.53
C ALA A 18 -0.91 6.62 4.00
N GLN A 19 -1.54 6.27 2.88
CA GLN A 19 -1.39 4.98 2.22
C GLN A 19 0.04 4.78 1.69
N SER A 20 0.67 5.81 1.12
CA SER A 20 2.03 5.72 0.58
C SER A 20 3.08 5.43 1.66
N ALA A 21 2.94 6.01 2.86
CA ALA A 21 3.84 5.74 3.99
C ALA A 21 3.68 4.31 4.53
N CYS A 22 2.45 3.80 4.62
CA CYS A 22 2.18 2.42 5.06
C CYS A 22 2.72 1.38 4.08
N VAL A 23 2.57 1.61 2.78
CA VAL A 23 3.10 0.72 1.75
C VAL A 23 4.63 0.66 1.82
N LEU A 24 5.29 1.80 2.03
CA LEU A 24 6.74 1.85 2.13
C LEU A 24 7.24 1.11 3.38
N GLN A 25 6.64 1.34 4.55
CA GLN A 25 6.97 0.58 5.77
C GLN A 25 6.76 -0.93 5.59
N CYS A 26 5.65 -1.33 4.98
CA CYS A 26 5.38 -2.76 4.79
C CYS A 26 6.33 -3.41 3.79
N ALA A 27 6.77 -2.67 2.77
CA ALA A 27 7.82 -3.14 1.88
C ALA A 27 9.14 -3.33 2.66
N GLU A 28 9.55 -2.35 3.46
CA GLU A 28 10.79 -2.43 4.27
C GLU A 28 10.79 -3.61 5.25
N GLU A 29 9.69 -3.81 5.98
CA GLU A 29 9.54 -4.91 6.95
C GLU A 29 9.51 -6.30 6.27
N SER A 30 9.12 -6.34 5.00
CA SER A 30 8.97 -7.60 4.24
C SER A 30 10.23 -7.99 3.45
N LEU A 31 11.18 -7.07 3.26
CA LEU A 31 12.48 -7.34 2.65
C LEU A 31 13.19 -8.59 3.22
N PRO A 32 13.35 -8.75 4.55
CA PRO A 32 14.04 -9.91 5.11
C PRO A 32 13.31 -11.22 4.87
N ALA A 33 11.98 -11.22 4.77
CA ALA A 33 11.20 -12.43 4.47
C ALA A 33 11.43 -12.92 3.03
N GLY A 34 11.62 -11.97 2.10
CA GLY A 34 11.87 -12.25 0.70
C GLY A 34 13.32 -12.46 0.29
N GLY A 35 14.27 -12.13 1.18
CA GLY A 35 15.70 -12.06 0.85
C GLY A 35 16.06 -10.90 -0.09
N CYS A 36 15.22 -9.87 -0.16
CA CYS A 36 15.43 -8.73 -1.04
C CYS A 36 16.32 -7.69 -0.35
N SER A 37 17.31 -7.16 -1.07
CA SER A 37 18.30 -6.22 -0.50
C SER A 37 17.70 -4.86 -0.14
N SER A 38 16.73 -4.39 -0.94
CA SER A 38 16.17 -3.04 -0.85
C SER A 38 14.75 -2.98 -1.41
N VAL A 39 13.94 -2.00 -1.00
CA VAL A 39 12.59 -1.73 -1.54
C VAL A 39 12.59 -1.26 -3.01
N THR A 40 13.77 -1.01 -3.57
CA THR A 40 13.97 -0.70 -4.99
C THR A 40 14.37 -1.93 -5.80
N ASP A 41 14.57 -3.09 -5.16
CA ASP A 41 14.86 -4.35 -5.83
C ASP A 41 13.56 -4.99 -6.33
N PHE A 42 12.95 -4.33 -7.32
CA PHE A 42 11.66 -4.73 -7.88
C PHE A 42 11.70 -6.14 -8.48
N GLY A 43 12.86 -6.58 -8.97
CA GLY A 43 13.06 -7.93 -9.48
C GLY A 43 12.87 -8.99 -8.39
N CYS A 44 13.50 -8.81 -7.23
CA CYS A 44 13.31 -9.69 -6.10
C CYS A 44 11.89 -9.59 -5.52
N MET A 45 11.41 -8.37 -5.28
CA MET A 45 10.12 -8.14 -4.63
C MET A 45 8.95 -8.75 -5.42
N CYS A 46 8.97 -8.65 -6.74
CA CYS A 46 7.91 -9.19 -7.59
C CYS A 46 8.04 -10.70 -7.85
N ASN A 47 9.22 -11.29 -7.64
CA ASN A 47 9.47 -12.70 -7.91
C ASN A 47 9.59 -13.55 -6.64
N SER A 48 9.66 -12.93 -5.47
CA SER A 48 9.72 -13.61 -4.18
C SER A 48 8.31 -13.74 -3.59
N ASP A 49 7.75 -14.95 -3.63
CA ASP A 49 6.46 -15.25 -2.99
C ASP A 49 6.45 -14.92 -1.49
N ALA A 50 7.58 -15.14 -0.80
CA ALA A 50 7.72 -14.86 0.61
C ALA A 50 7.65 -13.35 0.90
N PHE A 51 8.29 -12.52 0.07
CA PHE A 51 8.13 -11.05 0.13
C PHE A 51 6.67 -10.65 -0.04
N GLN A 52 6.02 -11.17 -1.10
CA GLN A 52 4.66 -10.79 -1.46
C GLN A 52 3.65 -11.17 -0.37
N GLN A 53 3.81 -12.34 0.25
CA GLN A 53 2.97 -12.78 1.36
C GLN A 53 3.18 -11.92 2.60
N ALA A 54 4.43 -11.66 3.01
CA ALA A 54 4.73 -10.82 4.16
C ALA A 54 4.21 -9.38 3.96
N ALA A 55 4.40 -8.81 2.76
CA ALA A 55 3.94 -7.48 2.43
C ALA A 55 2.40 -7.39 2.45
N LYS A 56 1.70 -8.40 1.89
CA LYS A 56 0.24 -8.50 1.99
C LYS A 56 -0.22 -8.53 3.44
N GLN A 57 0.36 -9.40 4.27
CA GLN A 57 -0.02 -9.51 5.69
C GLN A 57 0.24 -8.22 6.46
N CYS A 58 1.33 -7.50 6.17
CA CYS A 58 1.61 -6.21 6.77
C CYS A 58 0.58 -5.15 6.34
N LEU A 59 0.26 -5.09 5.05
CA LEU A 59 -0.74 -4.17 4.51
C LEU A 59 -2.11 -4.46 5.11
N GLU A 60 -2.52 -5.72 5.22
CA GLU A 60 -3.79 -6.10 5.84
C GLU A 60 -3.88 -5.67 7.31
N GLN A 61 -2.78 -5.77 8.05
CA GLN A 61 -2.74 -5.34 9.46
C GLN A 61 -2.69 -3.82 9.64
N LYS A 62 -2.02 -3.09 8.75
CA LYS A 62 -1.77 -1.64 8.92
C LYS A 62 -2.73 -0.73 8.13
N THR A 63 -3.31 -1.21 7.03
CA THR A 63 -4.07 -0.36 6.08
C THR A 63 -5.57 -0.59 6.05
N VAL A 64 -6.11 -1.58 6.78
CA VAL A 64 -7.55 -1.91 6.69
C VAL A 64 -8.36 -1.21 7.81
N PRO A 65 -9.24 -0.26 7.46
CA PRO A 65 -10.63 -0.29 7.88
C PRO A 65 -11.40 -1.24 6.94
N THR A 66 -12.20 -2.16 7.48
CA THR A 66 -12.86 -3.34 6.88
C THR A 66 -13.80 -3.12 5.66
N LYS A 67 -13.69 -2.01 4.92
CA LYS A 67 -14.61 -1.61 3.84
C LYS A 67 -14.04 -1.63 2.43
N TYR A 68 -12.72 -1.79 2.25
CA TYR A 68 -12.08 -1.62 0.93
C TYR A 68 -11.19 -2.79 0.47
N TYR A 69 -11.25 -3.95 1.13
CA TYR A 69 -10.62 -5.17 0.59
C TYR A 69 -11.47 -5.73 -0.55
N TYR A 70 -11.51 -5.01 -1.68
CA TYR A 70 -11.87 -5.56 -2.98
C TYR A 70 -10.74 -5.22 -3.94
N SER A 71 -9.65 -5.98 -3.84
CA SER A 71 -8.76 -6.19 -4.97
C SER A 71 -9.22 -7.50 -5.61
N PRO A 72 -9.96 -7.47 -6.74
CA PRO A 72 -10.15 -8.68 -7.51
C PRO A 72 -8.78 -9.02 -8.09
N ALA A 73 -8.12 -9.99 -7.47
CA ALA A 73 -7.08 -10.73 -8.13
C ALA A 73 -7.75 -11.66 -9.15
N PHE A 74 -7.21 -11.64 -10.37
CA PHE A 74 -7.56 -12.39 -11.59
C PHE A 74 -8.59 -11.73 -12.51
#